data_AF-A0A959UN27-F1
#
_entry.id   AF-A0A959UN27-F1
#
_cell.length_a   1.000
_cell.length_b   1.000
_cell.length_c   1.000
_cell.angle_alpha   90.00
_cell.angle_beta   90.00
_cell.angle_gamma   90.00
#
_symmetry.space_group_name_H-M   'P 1'
#
loop_
_entity.id
_entity.type
_entity.pdbx_description
1 polymer ?
#
loop_
_entity_poly.entity_id
_entity_poly.type
_entity_poly.pdbx_seq_one_letter_code
_entity_poly.pdbx_strand_id
1 'polypeptide(L)'
;MKRAVGYFIKYPVLADTVLVLFFIFGFFGLKNMRSSFFPEVESRTIQVQVIYPGASPQEVEEGVVLRIENEIRGVTGVERISSVSQENSGVVTVEVIKGYDTDDVLIDVQNAVDRIPTLPDGMEPVRTFTVENVRPAVSFALSGEDVDLRALKAIARRVEDDLRAIEGISKVELQGLPEEEIEIAFREEDLRAQGITFAQAALRVRAANIDITGGKVRTEAEELSIRARNKHDRAHELRDIVLKATPDGRFVRLGDVADLRDRWADDPTRNYLNGAPAVVVAVSSTVSEDILFIAEETVAYMERFNERGEAVHADLISDATIALRQRIDMLATNGVQGFLLVVLFLAMFLNIRLAFWVALSIPVAFAGMFVLANFFGVTINVMSLFGMIIVVGILVDDGIVIAESIYQEHEKGASPVRAAVDGTMNVLPAVISAVFTTVAAFSTFFFLDGRLGDFAPALAFVVISTLIISLIEGAFILPAHIAHSKALKEREKNAFEQRLDRLMQRMRHG
;
A
#
# COMPACT_ATOMS: atom_id res chain seq x y z
N MET A 1 -10.31 -38.79 18.19
CA MET A 1 -10.73 -37.60 18.97
C MET A 1 -10.85 -37.85 20.48
N LYS A 2 -11.77 -38.70 20.98
CA LYS A 2 -11.98 -38.89 22.44
C LYS A 2 -10.70 -39.20 23.25
N ARG A 3 -9.78 -40.01 22.71
CA ARG A 3 -8.46 -40.28 23.33
C ARG A 3 -7.54 -39.07 23.39
N ALA A 4 -7.57 -38.20 22.38
CA ALA A 4 -6.72 -37.01 22.33
C ALA A 4 -7.24 -35.91 23.27
N VAL A 5 -8.56 -35.65 23.23
CA VAL A 5 -9.23 -34.72 24.16
C VAL A 5 -9.04 -35.19 25.61
N GLY A 6 -9.23 -36.48 25.89
CA GLY A 6 -8.98 -37.04 27.21
C GLY A 6 -7.52 -36.97 27.67
N TYR A 7 -6.55 -36.97 26.76
CA TYR A 7 -5.14 -36.79 27.09
C TYR A 7 -4.84 -35.35 27.53
N PHE A 8 -5.30 -34.36 26.77
CA PHE A 8 -5.17 -32.94 27.13
C PHE A 8 -5.83 -32.62 28.48
N ILE A 9 -7.03 -33.16 28.71
CA ILE A 9 -7.72 -32.97 29.99
C ILE A 9 -6.94 -33.63 31.12
N LYS A 10 -6.39 -34.85 30.94
CA LYS A 10 -5.65 -35.54 32.01
C LYS A 10 -4.32 -34.85 32.38
N TYR A 11 -3.68 -34.16 31.45
CA TYR A 11 -2.37 -33.52 31.63
C TYR A 11 -2.48 -31.99 31.49
N PRO A 12 -2.89 -31.25 32.56
CA PRO A 12 -3.16 -29.82 32.48
C PRO A 12 -1.93 -28.99 32.07
N VAL A 13 -0.72 -29.42 32.45
CA VAL A 13 0.55 -28.75 32.07
C VAL A 13 0.71 -28.65 30.55
N LEU A 14 0.20 -29.63 29.79
CA LEU A 14 0.24 -29.60 28.34
C LEU A 14 -0.67 -28.51 27.78
N ALA A 15 -1.88 -28.36 28.35
CA ALA A 15 -2.82 -27.31 27.97
C ALA A 15 -2.28 -25.91 28.32
N ASP A 16 -1.69 -25.75 29.52
CA ASP A 16 -1.05 -24.50 29.94
C ASP A 16 0.11 -24.12 29.00
N THR A 17 0.95 -25.10 28.64
CA THR A 17 2.10 -24.88 27.74
C THR A 17 1.63 -24.44 26.37
N VAL A 18 0.63 -25.10 25.79
CA VAL A 18 0.07 -24.73 24.48
C VAL A 18 -0.57 -23.34 24.52
N LEU A 19 -1.29 -23.00 25.59
CA LEU A 19 -1.88 -21.68 25.79
C LEU A 19 -0.80 -20.59 25.85
N VAL A 20 0.27 -20.81 26.63
CA VAL A 20 1.39 -19.86 26.72
C VAL A 20 2.11 -19.73 25.37
N LEU A 21 2.30 -20.82 24.63
CA LEU A 21 2.90 -20.78 23.30
C LEU A 21 2.05 -19.96 22.33
N PHE A 22 0.72 -20.11 22.34
CA PHE A 22 -0.17 -19.26 21.54
C PHE A 22 0.02 -17.79 21.87
N PHE A 23 0.09 -17.41 23.14
CA PHE A 23 0.32 -16.02 23.51
C PHE A 23 1.70 -15.50 23.08
N ILE A 24 2.77 -16.29 23.27
CA ILE A 24 4.12 -15.89 22.86
C ILE A 24 4.18 -15.72 21.33
N PHE A 25 3.79 -16.75 20.57
CA PHE A 25 3.83 -16.68 19.12
C PHE A 25 2.84 -15.66 18.55
N GLY A 26 1.67 -15.51 19.15
CA GLY A 26 0.68 -14.52 18.78
C GLY A 26 1.17 -13.09 19.03
N PHE A 27 1.89 -12.84 20.13
CA PHE A 27 2.51 -11.54 20.39
C PHE A 27 3.58 -11.19 19.34
N PHE A 28 4.45 -12.15 18.99
CA PHE A 28 5.42 -11.94 17.92
C PHE A 28 4.76 -11.80 16.54
N GLY A 29 3.71 -12.57 16.27
CA GLY A 29 2.91 -12.47 15.06
C GLY A 29 2.31 -11.07 14.92
N LEU A 30 1.62 -10.59 15.97
CA LEU A 30 1.01 -9.26 15.99
C LEU A 30 2.05 -8.15 15.80
N LYS A 31 3.23 -8.26 16.43
CA LYS A 31 4.29 -7.24 16.31
C LYS A 31 4.92 -7.19 14.91
N ASN A 32 4.99 -8.32 14.22
CA ASN A 32 5.59 -8.42 12.88
C ASN A 32 4.59 -8.11 11.76
N MET A 33 3.29 -8.10 12.06
CA MET A 33 2.26 -7.77 11.07
C MET A 33 2.32 -6.29 10.71
N ARG A 34 2.22 -6.02 9.41
CA ARG A 34 2.14 -4.67 8.86
C ARG A 34 0.74 -4.09 9.08
N SER A 35 0.66 -2.77 9.26
CA SER A 35 -0.60 -2.04 9.37
C SER A 35 -0.84 -1.20 8.11
N SER A 36 -2.04 -1.30 7.55
CA SER A 36 -2.43 -0.57 6.36
C SER A 36 -3.90 -0.19 6.42
N PHE A 37 -4.32 0.89 5.74
CA PHE A 37 -5.74 1.24 5.71
C PHE A 37 -6.55 0.25 4.85
N PHE A 38 -6.05 -0.05 3.66
CA PHE A 38 -6.57 -1.07 2.74
C PHE A 38 -5.61 -2.27 2.68
N PRO A 39 -6.10 -3.49 2.40
CA PRO A 39 -5.26 -4.63 2.08
C PRO A 39 -4.19 -4.30 1.04
N GLU A 40 -3.01 -4.86 1.25
CA GLU A 40 -1.86 -4.75 0.36
C GLU A 40 -2.11 -5.62 -0.87
N VAL A 41 -2.34 -4.98 -2.02
CA VAL A 41 -2.51 -5.67 -3.30
C VAL A 41 -1.47 -5.18 -4.27
N GLU A 42 -0.84 -6.12 -4.96
CA GLU A 42 0.06 -5.84 -6.06
C GLU A 42 -0.69 -5.07 -7.15
N SER A 43 0.04 -4.22 -7.87
CA SER A 43 -0.56 -3.51 -8.98
C SER A 43 -0.88 -4.48 -10.09
N ARG A 44 -2.08 -4.34 -10.66
CA ARG A 44 -2.53 -5.06 -11.86
C ARG A 44 -2.75 -4.08 -13.01
N THR A 45 -2.04 -2.96 -12.99
CA THR A 45 -2.25 -1.87 -13.94
C THR A 45 -0.93 -1.50 -14.60
N ILE A 46 -0.88 -1.66 -15.91
CA ILE A 46 0.23 -1.22 -16.75
C ILE A 46 -0.23 0.03 -17.50
N GLN A 47 0.65 1.02 -17.58
CA GLN A 47 0.41 2.26 -18.30
C GLN A 47 1.38 2.38 -19.48
N VAL A 48 0.83 2.73 -20.63
CA VAL A 48 1.58 3.09 -21.84
C VAL A 48 1.37 4.59 -22.06
N GLN A 49 2.42 5.36 -21.83
CA GLN A 49 2.42 6.81 -21.94
C GLN A 49 2.97 7.23 -23.30
N VAL A 50 2.19 8.08 -23.98
CA VAL A 50 2.48 8.64 -25.29
C VAL A 50 2.58 10.16 -25.16
N ILE A 51 3.69 10.74 -25.60
CA ILE A 51 3.89 12.19 -25.67
C ILE A 51 4.12 12.56 -27.13
N TYR A 52 3.19 13.34 -27.69
CA TYR A 52 3.21 13.79 -29.07
C TYR A 52 2.98 15.31 -29.14
N PRO A 53 4.02 16.13 -28.87
CA PRO A 53 3.87 17.58 -28.75
C PRO A 53 3.37 18.22 -30.05
N GLY A 54 2.40 19.13 -29.93
CA GLY A 54 1.78 19.86 -31.03
C GLY A 54 0.67 19.11 -31.76
N ALA A 55 0.34 17.87 -31.35
CA ALA A 55 -0.75 17.09 -31.93
C ALA A 55 -2.09 17.37 -31.23
N SER A 56 -3.16 17.45 -32.03
CA SER A 56 -4.53 17.48 -31.55
C SER A 56 -4.96 16.13 -30.94
N PRO A 57 -5.97 16.09 -30.04
CA PRO A 57 -6.44 14.85 -29.45
C PRO A 57 -6.79 13.77 -30.48
N GLN A 58 -7.38 14.17 -31.62
CA GLN A 58 -7.75 13.26 -32.72
C GLN A 58 -6.50 12.69 -33.42
N GLU A 59 -5.46 13.50 -33.64
CA GLU A 59 -4.21 13.03 -34.23
C GLU A 59 -3.45 12.08 -33.30
N VAL A 60 -3.50 12.30 -31.99
CA VAL A 60 -2.96 11.37 -30.98
C VAL A 60 -3.72 10.05 -31.00
N GLU A 61 -5.06 10.11 -31.05
CA GLU A 61 -5.92 8.94 -31.08
C GLU A 61 -5.66 8.07 -32.33
N GLU A 62 -5.83 8.63 -33.51
CA GLU A 62 -5.73 7.90 -34.79
C GLU A 62 -4.28 7.57 -35.17
N GLY A 63 -3.35 8.46 -34.83
CA GLY A 63 -1.94 8.33 -35.18
C GLY A 63 -1.20 7.30 -34.33
N VAL A 64 -1.58 7.15 -33.05
CA VAL A 64 -0.81 6.38 -32.08
C VAL A 64 -1.68 5.46 -31.22
N VAL A 65 -2.61 6.02 -30.45
CA VAL A 65 -3.31 5.29 -29.38
C VAL A 65 -4.09 4.10 -29.93
N LEU A 66 -4.82 4.27 -31.03
CA LEU A 66 -5.54 3.17 -31.68
C LEU A 66 -4.63 2.06 -32.17
N ARG A 67 -3.40 2.39 -32.62
CA ARG A 67 -2.42 1.39 -33.06
C ARG A 67 -1.91 0.59 -31.87
N ILE A 68 -1.59 1.28 -30.77
CA ILE A 68 -1.18 0.67 -29.50
C ILE A 68 -2.27 -0.26 -28.97
N GLU A 69 -3.53 0.20 -28.93
CA GLU A 69 -4.64 -0.64 -28.48
C GLU A 69 -4.81 -1.92 -29.30
N ASN A 70 -4.71 -1.82 -30.62
CA ASN A 70 -4.90 -2.96 -31.50
C ASN A 70 -3.82 -4.02 -31.33
N GLU A 71 -2.56 -3.61 -31.11
CA GLU A 71 -1.46 -4.56 -30.80
C GLU A 71 -1.60 -5.17 -29.40
N ILE A 72 -1.99 -4.37 -28.40
CA ILE A 72 -2.13 -4.85 -27.01
C ILE A 72 -3.33 -5.80 -26.84
N ARG A 73 -4.40 -5.65 -27.63
CA ARG A 73 -5.56 -6.58 -27.59
C ARG A 73 -5.18 -8.04 -27.85
N GLY A 74 -4.08 -8.30 -28.54
CA GLY A 74 -3.57 -9.65 -28.80
C GLY A 74 -2.73 -10.25 -27.67
N VAL A 75 -2.41 -9.47 -26.63
CA VAL A 75 -1.55 -9.90 -25.51
C VAL A 75 -2.36 -10.77 -24.55
N THR A 76 -1.76 -11.89 -24.14
CA THR A 76 -2.37 -12.80 -23.16
C THR A 76 -2.26 -12.21 -21.76
N GLY A 77 -3.30 -12.36 -20.93
CA GLY A 77 -3.30 -11.82 -19.56
C GLY A 77 -3.89 -10.40 -19.43
N VAL A 78 -4.33 -9.78 -20.53
CA VAL A 78 -5.03 -8.49 -20.52
C VAL A 78 -6.51 -8.69 -20.22
N GLU A 79 -7.01 -8.07 -19.15
CA GLU A 79 -8.42 -8.06 -18.73
C GLU A 79 -9.20 -6.95 -19.42
N ARG A 80 -8.66 -5.73 -19.37
CA ARG A 80 -9.32 -4.54 -19.91
C ARG A 80 -8.29 -3.54 -20.41
N ILE A 81 -8.62 -2.87 -21.52
CA ILE A 81 -7.85 -1.75 -22.06
C ILE A 81 -8.75 -0.53 -22.05
N SER A 82 -8.23 0.58 -21.55
CA SER A 82 -8.88 1.88 -21.63
C SER A 82 -7.86 2.93 -22.02
N SER A 83 -8.27 3.94 -22.78
CA SER A 83 -7.35 4.98 -23.22
C SER A 83 -7.98 6.36 -23.10
N VAL A 84 -7.11 7.36 -22.98
CA VAL A 84 -7.47 8.77 -22.97
C VAL A 84 -6.48 9.51 -23.86
N SER A 85 -6.99 10.20 -24.88
CA SER A 85 -6.22 11.08 -25.75
C SER A 85 -6.50 12.53 -25.39
N GLN A 86 -5.45 13.33 -25.25
CA GLN A 86 -5.49 14.74 -24.95
C GLN A 86 -4.60 15.50 -25.94
N GLU A 87 -4.63 16.83 -25.89
CA GLU A 87 -3.66 17.62 -26.63
C GLU A 87 -2.24 17.28 -26.13
N ASN A 88 -1.30 17.11 -27.05
CA ASN A 88 0.10 16.76 -26.80
C ASN A 88 0.38 15.36 -26.20
N SER A 89 -0.62 14.60 -25.75
CA SER A 89 -0.37 13.34 -25.03
C SER A 89 -1.53 12.33 -25.08
N GLY A 90 -1.19 11.07 -24.87
CA GLY A 90 -2.14 9.97 -24.77
C GLY A 90 -1.70 8.96 -23.71
N VAL A 91 -2.67 8.31 -23.08
CA VAL A 91 -2.43 7.31 -22.05
C VAL A 91 -3.28 6.09 -22.35
N VAL A 92 -2.64 4.93 -22.48
CA VAL A 92 -3.33 3.62 -22.54
C VAL A 92 -3.11 2.91 -21.22
N THR A 93 -4.20 2.52 -20.57
CA THR A 93 -4.23 1.79 -19.31
C THR A 93 -4.66 0.37 -19.57
N VAL A 94 -3.81 -0.58 -19.19
CA VAL A 94 -4.00 -2.01 -19.38
C VAL A 94 -4.17 -2.65 -18.00
N GLU A 95 -5.32 -3.26 -17.76
CA GLU A 95 -5.61 -4.03 -16.54
C GLU A 95 -5.27 -5.50 -16.76
N VAL A 96 -4.57 -6.10 -15.81
CA VAL A 96 -4.09 -7.48 -15.86
C VAL A 96 -5.06 -8.41 -15.14
N ILE A 97 -5.35 -9.56 -15.78
CA ILE A 97 -6.21 -10.61 -15.24
C ILE A 97 -5.64 -11.11 -13.92
N LYS A 98 -6.51 -11.28 -12.91
CA LYS A 98 -6.15 -11.84 -11.60
C LYS A 98 -5.45 -13.21 -11.76
N GLY A 99 -4.25 -13.32 -11.18
CA GLY A 99 -3.45 -14.56 -11.19
C GLY A 99 -2.38 -14.63 -12.29
N TYR A 100 -2.34 -13.67 -13.22
CA TYR A 100 -1.18 -13.45 -14.08
C TYR A 100 -0.14 -12.60 -13.35
N ASP A 101 1.13 -12.85 -13.63
CA ASP A 101 2.23 -12.00 -13.19
C ASP A 101 2.22 -10.69 -14.01
N THR A 102 2.20 -9.55 -13.33
CA THR A 102 2.11 -8.24 -13.99
C THR A 102 3.41 -7.87 -14.70
N ASP A 103 4.56 -8.35 -14.23
CA ASP A 103 5.85 -8.06 -14.84
C ASP A 103 6.02 -8.87 -16.14
N ASP A 104 5.53 -10.11 -16.18
CA ASP A 104 5.48 -10.90 -17.42
C ASP A 104 4.58 -10.24 -18.47
N VAL A 105 3.38 -9.80 -18.07
CA VAL A 105 2.46 -9.10 -18.97
C VAL A 105 3.02 -7.74 -19.40
N LEU A 106 3.74 -7.03 -18.52
CA LEU A 106 4.42 -5.78 -18.87
C LEU A 106 5.41 -6.00 -20.02
N ILE A 107 6.22 -7.05 -19.95
CA ILE A 107 7.17 -7.40 -21.02
C ILE A 107 6.43 -7.70 -22.33
N ASP A 108 5.34 -8.46 -22.28
CA ASP A 108 4.54 -8.77 -23.46
C ASP A 108 3.87 -7.53 -24.06
N VAL A 109 3.35 -6.64 -23.23
CA VAL A 109 2.78 -5.34 -23.65
C VAL A 109 3.86 -4.47 -24.29
N GLN A 110 5.05 -4.39 -23.68
CA GLN A 110 6.17 -3.63 -24.23
C GLN A 110 6.59 -4.19 -25.59
N ASN A 111 6.72 -5.52 -25.72
CA ASN A 111 7.01 -6.19 -26.98
C ASN A 111 5.93 -5.94 -28.05
N ALA A 112 4.65 -5.83 -27.66
CA ALA A 112 3.56 -5.51 -28.57
C ALA A 112 3.64 -4.06 -29.07
N VAL A 113 3.93 -3.12 -28.18
CA VAL A 113 4.14 -1.70 -28.53
C VAL A 113 5.35 -1.53 -29.46
N ASP A 114 6.46 -2.23 -29.18
CA ASP A 114 7.69 -2.15 -29.96
C ASP A 114 7.56 -2.77 -31.37
N ARG A 115 6.54 -3.60 -31.62
CA ARG A 115 6.25 -4.17 -32.95
C ARG A 115 5.59 -3.19 -33.91
N ILE A 116 5.08 -2.06 -33.42
CA ILE A 116 4.38 -1.06 -34.23
C ILE A 116 5.38 -0.50 -35.27
N PRO A 117 5.19 -0.76 -36.58
CA PRO A 117 6.23 -0.52 -37.57
C PRO A 117 6.59 0.96 -37.75
N THR A 118 5.60 1.85 -37.60
CA THR A 118 5.76 3.29 -37.78
C THR A 118 4.86 4.04 -36.81
N LEU A 119 5.49 4.81 -35.94
CA LEU A 119 4.88 5.89 -35.16
C LEU A 119 5.21 7.23 -35.84
N PRO A 120 4.37 8.26 -35.68
CA PRO A 120 4.64 9.61 -36.18
C PRO A 120 6.02 10.15 -35.77
N ASP A 121 6.69 10.83 -36.70
CA ASP A 121 7.95 11.53 -36.42
C ASP A 121 7.71 12.70 -35.45
N GLY A 122 8.66 12.96 -34.55
CA GLY A 122 8.59 14.09 -33.61
C GLY A 122 7.94 13.78 -32.26
N MET A 123 7.54 12.53 -32.03
CA MET A 123 7.13 12.05 -30.72
C MET A 123 8.31 11.72 -29.81
N GLU A 124 8.06 11.72 -28.50
CA GLU A 124 8.98 11.09 -27.55
C GLU A 124 8.82 9.56 -27.59
N PRO A 125 9.85 8.80 -27.17
CA PRO A 125 9.74 7.35 -27.03
C PRO A 125 8.57 6.98 -26.12
N VAL A 126 7.74 6.03 -26.56
CA VAL A 126 6.63 5.50 -25.76
C VAL A 126 7.18 4.85 -24.50
N ARG A 127 6.58 5.17 -23.35
CA ARG A 127 6.99 4.62 -22.06
C ARG A 127 5.95 3.64 -21.55
N THR A 128 6.35 2.39 -21.34
CA THR A 128 5.50 1.35 -20.74
C THR A 128 6.03 1.04 -19.35
N PHE A 129 5.18 1.10 -18.33
CA PHE A 129 5.56 0.80 -16.94
C PHE A 129 4.37 0.30 -16.12
N THR A 130 4.63 -0.49 -15.08
CA THR A 130 3.63 -0.86 -14.09
C THR A 130 3.33 0.34 -13.19
N VAL A 131 2.05 0.66 -13.01
CA VAL A 131 1.62 1.72 -12.10
C VAL A 131 1.77 1.20 -10.68
N GLU A 132 2.79 1.64 -9.94
CA GLU A 132 2.94 1.19 -8.56
C GLU A 132 1.79 1.69 -7.66
N ASN A 133 1.26 0.82 -6.81
CA ASN A 133 0.30 1.20 -5.79
C ASN A 133 1.02 1.93 -4.65
N VAL A 134 1.10 3.25 -4.75
CA VAL A 134 1.62 4.11 -3.69
C VAL A 134 0.49 4.62 -2.79
N ARG A 135 0.79 4.76 -1.50
CA ARG A 135 -0.14 5.29 -0.49
C ARG A 135 0.41 6.63 -0.01
N PRO A 136 -0.33 7.75 -0.19
CA PRO A 136 0.10 9.04 0.35
C PRO A 136 0.30 8.94 1.86
N ALA A 137 1.49 9.32 2.35
CA ALA A 137 1.81 9.32 3.77
C ALA A 137 1.71 10.73 4.33
N VAL A 138 2.65 11.58 3.95
CA VAL A 138 2.78 12.96 4.40
C VAL A 138 3.10 13.84 3.21
N SER A 139 2.50 15.02 3.15
CA SER A 139 2.93 16.08 2.25
C SER A 139 3.16 17.37 3.01
N PHE A 140 4.23 18.06 2.65
CA PHE A 140 4.58 19.36 3.21
C PHE A 140 5.05 20.30 2.10
N ALA A 141 4.87 21.60 2.32
CA ALA A 141 5.28 22.63 1.40
C ALA A 141 6.56 23.28 1.90
N LEU A 142 7.54 23.38 1.00
CA LEU A 142 8.71 24.23 1.16
C LEU A 142 8.35 25.60 0.59
N SER A 143 8.34 26.62 1.43
CA SER A 143 8.06 28.01 1.03
C SER A 143 8.99 28.98 1.74
N GLY A 144 9.29 30.12 1.11
CA GLY A 144 10.13 31.15 1.70
C GLY A 144 9.80 32.52 1.13
N GLU A 145 9.85 33.55 1.98
CA GLU A 145 9.68 34.94 1.52
C GLU A 145 10.88 35.34 0.66
N ASP A 146 10.62 35.90 -0.53
CA ASP A 146 11.63 36.37 -1.49
C ASP A 146 12.67 35.32 -1.97
N VAL A 147 12.34 34.03 -1.90
CA VAL A 147 13.21 32.96 -2.41
C VAL A 147 12.94 32.72 -3.90
N ASP A 148 13.99 32.83 -4.71
CA ASP A 148 13.92 32.51 -6.14
C ASP A 148 13.57 31.03 -6.37
N LEU A 149 12.75 30.74 -7.39
CA LEU A 149 12.30 29.38 -7.68
C LEU A 149 13.46 28.42 -7.97
N ARG A 150 14.59 28.89 -8.53
CA ARG A 150 15.77 28.02 -8.74
C ARG A 150 16.43 27.65 -7.41
N ALA A 151 16.50 28.59 -6.47
CA ALA A 151 17.01 28.32 -5.13
C ALA A 151 16.08 27.35 -4.39
N LEU A 152 14.76 27.57 -4.47
CA LEU A 152 13.77 26.69 -3.88
C LEU A 152 13.83 25.27 -4.47
N LYS A 153 14.01 25.15 -5.79
CA LYS A 153 14.25 23.87 -6.48
C LYS A 153 15.50 23.15 -5.97
N ALA A 154 16.61 23.87 -5.82
CA ALA A 154 17.85 23.28 -5.34
C ALA A 154 17.71 22.77 -3.89
N ILE A 155 17.00 23.50 -3.03
CA ILE A 155 16.69 23.09 -1.66
C ILE A 155 15.74 21.87 -1.68
N ALA A 156 14.68 21.92 -2.48
CA ALA A 156 13.72 20.82 -2.60
C ALA A 156 14.37 19.51 -3.10
N ARG A 157 15.30 19.59 -4.06
CA ARG A 157 16.09 18.42 -4.51
C ARG A 157 16.97 17.85 -3.41
N ARG A 158 17.61 18.70 -2.60
CA ARG A 158 18.37 18.23 -1.45
C ARG A 158 17.47 17.56 -0.41
N VAL A 159 16.30 18.13 -0.15
CA VAL A 159 15.30 17.54 0.76
C VAL A 159 14.82 16.18 0.22
N GLU A 160 14.58 16.07 -1.08
CA GLU A 160 14.23 14.81 -1.75
C GLU A 160 15.33 13.75 -1.56
N ASP A 161 16.59 14.11 -1.78
CA ASP A 161 17.75 13.23 -1.60
C ASP A 161 17.93 12.81 -0.12
N ASP A 162 17.82 13.76 0.81
CA ASP A 162 17.93 13.51 2.24
C ASP A 162 16.83 12.57 2.75
N LEU A 163 15.59 12.74 2.29
CA LEU A 163 14.47 11.86 2.63
C LEU A 163 14.64 10.47 2.03
N ARG A 164 15.07 10.36 0.76
CA ARG A 164 15.35 9.06 0.12
C ARG A 164 16.54 8.32 0.72
N ALA A 165 17.42 9.01 1.42
CA ALA A 165 18.53 8.39 2.15
C ALA A 165 18.08 7.68 3.44
N ILE A 166 16.86 7.93 3.93
CA ILE A 166 16.30 7.26 5.10
C ILE A 166 15.81 5.87 4.70
N GLU A 167 16.34 4.84 5.36
CA GLU A 167 15.93 3.45 5.10
C GLU A 167 14.43 3.28 5.38
N GLY A 168 13.67 2.88 4.36
CA GLY A 168 12.20 2.76 4.42
C GLY A 168 11.42 3.89 3.74
N ILE A 169 12.09 4.92 3.21
CA ILE A 169 11.47 5.97 2.38
C ILE A 169 12.03 5.89 0.95
N SER A 170 11.27 5.32 0.01
CA SER A 170 11.66 5.26 -1.41
C SER A 170 10.93 6.26 -2.30
N LYS A 171 9.66 6.57 -2.00
CA LYS A 171 8.80 7.40 -2.86
C LYS A 171 8.67 8.81 -2.31
N VAL A 172 9.46 9.70 -2.89
CA VAL A 172 9.39 11.15 -2.68
C VAL A 172 9.18 11.80 -4.04
N GLU A 173 8.17 12.65 -4.16
CA GLU A 173 7.86 13.39 -5.37
C GLU A 173 7.82 14.89 -5.08
N LEU A 174 8.38 15.68 -5.99
CA LEU A 174 8.34 17.14 -5.92
C LEU A 174 7.27 17.65 -6.88
N GLN A 175 6.36 18.47 -6.38
CA GLN A 175 5.29 19.12 -7.15
C GLN A 175 5.43 20.64 -7.04
N GLY A 176 5.01 21.39 -8.05
CA GLY A 176 5.15 22.85 -8.06
C GLY A 176 6.41 23.35 -8.77
N LEU A 177 7.17 22.45 -9.41
CA LEU A 177 8.40 22.76 -10.13
C LEU A 177 8.17 22.63 -11.64
N PRO A 178 7.99 23.74 -12.39
CA PRO A 178 7.95 23.70 -13.84
C PRO A 178 9.30 23.21 -14.39
N GLU A 179 9.29 22.67 -15.61
CA GLU A 179 10.52 22.21 -16.27
C GLU A 179 11.43 23.39 -16.65
N GLU A 180 12.75 23.16 -16.69
CA GLU A 180 13.70 24.15 -17.19
C GLU A 180 13.80 24.02 -18.70
N GLU A 181 13.54 25.11 -19.42
CA GLU A 181 13.59 25.18 -20.87
C GLU A 181 14.64 26.21 -21.31
N ILE A 182 15.25 25.94 -22.46
CA ILE A 182 16.08 26.92 -23.15
C ILE A 182 15.28 27.48 -24.33
N GLU A 183 14.82 28.72 -24.19
CA GLU A 183 14.13 29.44 -25.24
C GLU A 183 15.17 29.98 -26.24
N ILE A 184 15.04 29.56 -27.51
CA ILE A 184 15.82 30.08 -28.64
C ILE A 184 14.88 30.88 -29.54
N ALA A 185 14.78 32.19 -29.28
CA ALA A 185 13.91 33.10 -30.01
C ALA A 185 14.64 33.69 -31.22
N PHE A 186 14.40 33.15 -32.41
CA PHE A 186 15.02 33.65 -33.64
C PHE A 186 14.47 35.00 -34.06
N ARG A 187 15.37 35.94 -34.40
CA ARG A 187 15.02 37.25 -34.95
C ARG A 187 14.87 37.15 -36.46
N GLU A 188 13.66 37.41 -36.95
CA GLU A 188 13.34 37.24 -38.37
C GLU A 188 14.20 38.11 -39.29
N GLU A 189 14.45 39.36 -38.90
CA GLU A 189 15.26 40.32 -39.67
C GLU A 189 16.70 39.82 -39.86
N ASP A 190 17.31 39.27 -38.80
CA ASP A 190 18.68 38.75 -38.82
C ASP A 190 18.79 37.47 -39.65
N LEU A 191 17.83 36.55 -39.51
CA LEU A 191 17.77 35.35 -40.34
C LEU A 191 17.67 35.69 -41.83
N ARG A 192 16.83 36.67 -42.20
CA ARG A 192 16.70 37.16 -43.57
C ARG A 192 17.99 37.82 -44.06
N ALA A 193 18.62 38.67 -43.25
CA ALA A 193 19.87 39.35 -43.59
C ALA A 193 21.03 38.37 -43.84
N GLN A 194 21.07 37.27 -43.09
CA GLN A 194 22.09 36.21 -43.26
C GLN A 194 21.70 35.15 -44.30
N GLY A 195 20.48 35.22 -44.85
CA GLY A 195 19.94 34.25 -45.80
C GLY A 195 19.92 32.83 -45.23
N ILE A 196 19.41 32.68 -44.00
CA ILE A 196 19.24 31.40 -43.29
C ILE A 196 17.76 31.22 -43.02
N THR A 197 17.20 30.06 -43.37
CA THR A 197 15.80 29.76 -43.03
C THR A 197 15.69 29.26 -41.59
N PHE A 198 14.52 29.43 -40.96
CA PHE A 198 14.25 28.89 -39.63
C PHE A 198 14.53 27.38 -39.56
N ALA A 199 14.07 26.60 -40.54
CA ALA A 199 14.29 25.16 -40.61
C ALA A 199 15.78 24.80 -40.68
N GLN A 200 16.59 25.57 -41.43
CA GLN A 200 18.04 25.37 -41.48
C GLN A 200 18.70 25.68 -40.13
N ALA A 201 18.30 26.77 -39.47
CA ALA A 201 18.83 27.12 -38.17
C ALA A 201 18.47 26.06 -37.11
N ALA A 202 17.21 25.63 -37.04
CA ALA A 202 16.74 24.59 -36.13
C ALA A 202 17.49 23.26 -36.33
N LEU A 203 17.69 22.84 -37.59
CA LEU A 203 18.46 21.62 -37.90
C LEU A 203 19.92 21.71 -37.44
N ARG A 204 20.54 22.89 -37.59
CA ARG A 204 21.92 23.13 -37.16
C ARG A 204 22.06 23.08 -35.64
N VAL A 205 21.11 23.68 -34.91
CA VAL A 205 21.08 23.59 -33.45
C VAL A 205 20.95 22.13 -33.00
N ARG A 206 20.02 21.37 -33.61
CA ARG A 206 19.83 19.95 -33.29
C ARG A 206 21.07 19.10 -33.56
N ALA A 207 21.82 19.41 -34.61
CA ALA A 207 23.04 18.68 -34.97
C ALA A 207 24.28 19.10 -34.16
N ALA A 208 24.28 20.30 -33.55
CA ALA A 208 25.42 20.83 -32.82
C ALA A 208 25.39 20.49 -31.32
N ASN A 209 24.20 20.42 -30.71
CA ASN A 209 24.04 20.21 -29.27
C ASN A 209 23.90 18.71 -28.90
N ILE A 210 24.87 17.89 -29.31
CA ILE A 210 24.87 16.44 -29.09
C ILE A 210 26.21 15.93 -28.58
N ASP A 211 26.16 14.90 -27.75
CA ASP A 211 27.34 14.11 -27.39
C ASP A 211 27.48 12.95 -28.37
N ILE A 212 28.65 12.84 -29.00
CA ILE A 212 28.92 11.80 -29.99
C ILE A 212 30.15 10.99 -29.60
N THR A 213 30.05 9.67 -29.77
CA THR A 213 31.21 8.77 -29.66
C THR A 213 31.91 8.70 -31.02
N GLY A 214 33.19 9.04 -31.04
CA GLY A 214 34.06 8.91 -32.21
C GLY A 214 34.58 7.48 -32.42
N GLY A 215 34.13 6.53 -31.60
CA GLY A 215 34.56 5.13 -31.64
C GLY A 215 35.70 4.82 -30.67
N LYS A 216 36.39 3.71 -30.95
CA LYS A 216 37.46 3.15 -30.12
C LYS A 216 38.71 2.96 -30.97
N VAL A 217 39.83 3.47 -30.49
CA VAL A 217 41.16 3.24 -31.08
C VAL A 217 41.85 2.17 -30.26
N ARG A 218 42.08 1.00 -30.87
CA ARG A 218 42.86 -0.07 -30.25
C ARG A 218 44.34 0.13 -30.51
N THR A 219 45.11 0.17 -29.43
CA THR A 219 46.57 0.08 -29.44
C THR A 219 46.99 -1.32 -28.96
N GLU A 220 48.29 -1.63 -28.98
CA GLU A 220 48.78 -2.95 -28.53
C GLU A 220 48.58 -3.18 -27.01
N ALA A 221 48.50 -2.11 -26.21
CA ALA A 221 48.38 -2.19 -24.75
C ALA A 221 46.97 -1.88 -24.24
N GLU A 222 46.21 -1.03 -24.95
CA GLU A 222 44.92 -0.53 -24.47
C GLU A 222 43.97 -0.10 -25.59
N GLU A 223 42.69 0.08 -25.24
CA GLU A 223 41.63 0.58 -26.13
C GLU A 223 41.15 1.95 -25.63
N LEU A 224 41.37 2.99 -26.43
CA LEU A 224 41.02 4.37 -26.11
C LEU A 224 39.68 4.75 -26.76
N SER A 225 38.70 5.18 -25.97
CA SER A 225 37.42 5.69 -26.49
C SER A 225 37.51 7.18 -26.80
N ILE A 226 37.20 7.56 -28.04
CA ILE A 226 37.10 8.96 -28.45
C ILE A 226 35.64 9.40 -28.24
N ARG A 227 35.43 10.49 -27.51
CA ARG A 227 34.10 11.09 -27.30
C ARG A 227 34.19 12.61 -27.44
N ALA A 228 33.28 13.19 -28.21
CA ALA A 228 33.06 14.63 -28.23
C ALA A 228 31.87 14.96 -27.33
N ARG A 229 32.11 15.81 -26.34
CA ARG A 229 31.11 16.29 -25.39
C ARG A 229 30.75 17.73 -25.74
N ASN A 230 29.72 17.89 -26.57
CA ASN A 230 29.26 19.18 -27.08
C ASN A 230 27.80 19.47 -26.66
N LYS A 231 27.23 18.65 -25.78
CA LYS A 231 25.94 18.95 -25.17
C LYS A 231 26.09 20.04 -24.11
N HIS A 232 25.25 21.05 -24.22
CA HIS A 232 25.17 22.22 -23.36
C HIS A 232 23.76 22.36 -22.80
N ASP A 233 23.68 22.65 -21.50
CA ASP A 233 22.44 22.69 -20.73
C ASP A 233 22.10 24.11 -20.25
N ARG A 234 22.84 25.12 -20.74
CA ARG A 234 22.60 26.54 -20.44
C ARG A 234 22.52 27.37 -21.71
N ALA A 235 21.59 28.33 -21.74
CA ALA A 235 21.36 29.22 -22.88
C ALA A 235 22.62 29.97 -23.34
N HIS A 236 23.48 30.40 -22.41
CA HIS A 236 24.69 31.15 -22.75
C HIS A 236 25.74 30.31 -23.48
N GLU A 237 25.78 29.00 -23.26
CA GLU A 237 26.73 28.07 -23.87
C GLU A 237 26.37 27.77 -25.33
N LEU A 238 25.07 27.80 -25.67
CA LEU A 238 24.58 27.57 -27.03
C LEU A 238 24.84 28.74 -27.99
N ARG A 239 25.21 29.92 -27.47
CA ARG A 239 25.38 31.15 -28.27
C ARG A 239 26.39 30.99 -29.41
N ASP A 240 27.42 30.18 -29.18
CA ASP A 240 28.54 30.03 -30.11
C ASP A 240 28.31 28.98 -31.21
N ILE A 241 27.15 28.33 -31.24
CA ILE A 241 26.79 27.36 -32.28
C ILE A 241 26.87 28.03 -33.65
N VAL A 242 27.68 27.46 -34.55
CA VAL A 242 27.86 27.97 -35.90
C VAL A 242 26.71 27.51 -36.80
N LEU A 243 25.93 28.46 -37.32
CA LEU A 243 24.80 28.18 -38.21
C LEU A 243 25.23 28.15 -39.68
N LYS A 244 26.12 29.06 -40.07
CA LYS A 244 26.59 29.21 -41.47
C LYS A 244 28.00 29.78 -41.51
N ALA A 245 28.79 29.31 -42.46
CA ALA A 245 30.05 29.95 -42.85
C ALA A 245 29.80 30.74 -44.14
N THR A 246 30.18 32.02 -44.18
CA THR A 246 30.10 32.84 -45.39
C THR A 246 31.31 32.55 -46.30
N PRO A 247 31.20 32.80 -47.61
CA PRO A 247 32.33 32.67 -48.54
C PRO A 247 33.56 33.50 -48.15
N ASP A 248 33.35 34.60 -47.41
CA ASP A 248 34.41 35.48 -46.91
C ASP A 248 35.09 34.96 -45.63
N GLY A 249 34.77 33.74 -45.19
CA GLY A 249 35.37 33.13 -44.00
C GLY A 249 34.79 33.60 -42.65
N ARG A 250 33.69 34.36 -42.65
CA ARG A 250 32.98 34.73 -41.42
C ARG A 250 32.01 33.62 -41.00
N PHE A 251 31.88 33.40 -39.71
CA PHE A 251 30.87 32.51 -39.15
C PHE A 251 29.69 33.32 -38.65
N VAL A 252 28.48 32.88 -38.99
CA VAL A 252 27.23 33.34 -38.39
C VAL A 252 26.92 32.37 -37.24
N ARG A 253 26.89 32.90 -36.03
CA ARG A 253 26.61 32.14 -34.79
C ARG A 253 25.14 32.25 -34.42
N LEU A 254 24.70 31.36 -33.54
CA LEU A 254 23.33 31.36 -33.04
C LEU A 254 23.00 32.65 -32.29
N GLY A 255 23.92 33.16 -31.47
CA GLY A 255 23.75 34.44 -30.78
C GLY A 255 23.60 35.65 -31.71
N ASP A 256 24.12 35.57 -32.94
CA ASP A 256 24.00 36.66 -33.92
C ASP A 256 22.57 36.79 -34.46
N VAL A 257 21.79 35.71 -34.46
CA VAL A 257 20.45 35.65 -35.10
C VAL A 257 19.31 35.25 -34.16
N ALA A 258 19.60 34.93 -32.90
CA ALA A 258 18.60 34.54 -31.91
C ALA A 258 18.90 35.12 -30.52
N ASP A 259 17.84 35.30 -29.73
CA ASP A 259 17.91 35.57 -28.29
C ASP A 259 17.79 34.24 -27.54
N LEU A 260 18.75 33.96 -26.66
CA LEU A 260 18.79 32.73 -25.88
C LEU A 260 18.56 33.03 -24.41
N ARG A 261 17.55 32.39 -23.81
CA ARG A 261 17.15 32.61 -22.41
C ARG A 261 16.87 31.28 -21.73
N ASP A 262 17.39 31.13 -20.51
CA ASP A 262 16.97 30.04 -19.62
C ASP A 262 15.62 30.44 -19.00
N ARG A 263 14.57 29.68 -19.29
CA ARG A 263 13.20 29.95 -18.83
C ARG A 263 12.63 28.74 -18.11
N TRP A 264 11.57 28.96 -17.35
CA TRP A 264 10.69 27.89 -16.92
C TRP A 264 9.68 27.63 -18.04
N ALA A 265 9.26 26.37 -18.19
CA ALA A 265 8.12 26.02 -19.03
C ALA A 265 6.90 26.89 -18.64
N ASP A 266 6.09 27.24 -19.64
CA ASP A 266 4.86 28.01 -19.46
C ASP A 266 3.67 27.07 -19.19
N ASP A 267 3.79 26.27 -18.14
CA ASP A 267 2.80 25.30 -17.71
C ASP A 267 2.12 25.72 -16.38
N PRO A 268 0.82 25.40 -16.19
CA PRO A 268 0.08 25.81 -15.00
C PRO A 268 0.37 24.91 -13.78
N THR A 269 1.63 24.52 -13.55
CA THR A 269 2.03 23.56 -12.50
C THR A 269 2.53 24.21 -11.22
N ARG A 270 2.58 25.55 -11.14
CA ARG A 270 3.09 26.28 -9.97
C ARG A 270 2.16 26.14 -8.76
N ASN A 271 2.75 25.84 -7.61
CA ASN A 271 2.06 25.78 -6.33
C ASN A 271 2.33 27.03 -5.48
N TYR A 272 1.33 27.42 -4.69
CA TYR A 272 1.42 28.52 -3.75
C TYR A 272 0.88 28.07 -2.39
N LEU A 273 1.59 28.43 -1.31
CA LEU A 273 1.13 28.26 0.06
C LEU A 273 0.93 29.64 0.67
N ASN A 274 -0.29 29.94 1.12
CA ASN A 274 -0.65 31.23 1.72
C ASN A 274 -0.26 32.47 0.87
N GLY A 275 -0.20 32.31 -0.46
CA GLY A 275 0.17 33.37 -1.41
C GLY A 275 1.65 33.45 -1.75
N ALA A 276 2.53 32.69 -1.07
CA ALA A 276 3.94 32.57 -1.42
C ALA A 276 4.19 31.36 -2.36
N PRO A 277 5.11 31.43 -3.33
CA PRO A 277 5.50 30.27 -4.14
C PRO A 277 5.99 29.12 -3.25
N ALA A 278 5.53 27.91 -3.54
CA ALA A 278 5.85 26.74 -2.75
C ALA A 278 6.16 25.52 -3.63
N VAL A 279 7.07 24.67 -3.14
CA VAL A 279 7.30 23.34 -3.70
C VAL A 279 6.73 22.33 -2.71
N VAL A 280 5.79 21.51 -3.17
CA VAL A 280 5.20 20.46 -2.34
C VAL A 280 6.08 19.22 -2.45
N VAL A 281 6.55 18.74 -1.30
CA VAL A 281 7.22 17.46 -1.17
C VAL A 281 6.16 16.45 -0.73
N ALA A 282 5.83 15.53 -1.61
CA ALA A 282 4.87 14.46 -1.35
C ALA A 282 5.64 13.16 -1.07
N VAL A 283 5.51 12.64 0.15
CA VAL A 283 6.11 11.38 0.56
C VAL A 283 5.02 10.31 0.60
N SER A 284 5.27 9.20 -0.07
CA SER A 284 4.36 8.06 -0.13
C SER A 284 5.04 6.79 0.33
N SER A 285 4.25 5.85 0.86
CA SER A 285 4.71 4.48 1.12
C SER A 285 4.35 3.58 -0.05
N THR A 286 5.25 2.71 -0.47
CA THR A 286 4.94 1.52 -1.27
C THR A 286 4.24 0.47 -0.42
N VAL A 287 3.81 -0.63 -1.06
CA VAL A 287 3.15 -1.76 -0.40
C VAL A 287 4.06 -2.42 0.65
N SER A 288 5.38 -2.42 0.46
CA SER A 288 6.33 -3.09 1.37
C SER A 288 6.80 -2.23 2.55
N GLU A 289 6.46 -0.94 2.57
CA GLU A 289 6.94 0.04 3.56
C GLU A 289 5.87 0.34 4.63
N ASP A 290 6.31 0.75 5.82
CA ASP A 290 5.42 1.14 6.92
C ASP A 290 5.08 2.64 6.84
N ILE A 291 3.82 2.93 6.56
CA ILE A 291 3.31 4.31 6.45
C ILE A 291 3.46 5.12 7.74
N LEU A 292 3.34 4.49 8.92
CA LEU A 292 3.46 5.19 10.22
C LEU A 292 4.91 5.61 10.48
N PHE A 293 5.86 4.74 10.15
CA PHE A 293 7.29 5.03 10.26
C PHE A 293 7.69 6.16 9.31
N ILE A 294 7.29 6.09 8.04
CA ILE A 294 7.57 7.15 7.05
C ILE A 294 7.06 8.50 7.52
N ALA A 295 5.83 8.56 8.06
CA ALA A 295 5.26 9.80 8.55
C ALA A 295 6.02 10.36 9.75
N GLU A 296 6.38 9.52 10.72
CA GLU A 296 7.17 9.93 11.88
C GLU A 296 8.54 10.50 11.46
N GLU A 297 9.27 9.81 10.59
CA GLU A 297 10.57 10.26 10.12
C GLU A 297 10.49 11.52 9.24
N THR A 298 9.45 11.63 8.40
CA THR A 298 9.23 12.82 7.55
C THR A 298 8.91 14.05 8.39
N VAL A 299 8.01 13.93 9.39
CA VAL A 299 7.67 15.03 10.29
C VAL A 299 8.88 15.41 11.15
N ALA A 300 9.61 14.44 11.69
CA ALA A 300 10.83 14.71 12.45
C ALA A 300 11.92 15.37 11.59
N TYR A 301 12.04 15.00 10.31
CA TYR A 301 12.93 15.66 9.36
C TYR A 301 12.50 17.12 9.12
N MET A 302 11.21 17.37 8.91
CA MET A 302 10.64 18.71 8.74
C MET A 302 10.94 19.63 9.93
N GLU A 303 10.76 19.12 11.16
CA GLU A 303 11.09 19.84 12.39
C GLU A 303 12.58 20.20 12.45
N ARG A 304 13.47 19.22 12.22
CA ARG A 304 14.92 19.45 12.17
C ARG A 304 15.35 20.41 11.06
N PHE A 305 14.65 20.40 9.92
CA PHE A 305 14.89 21.31 8.82
C PHE A 305 14.58 22.75 9.24
N ASN A 306 13.42 22.95 9.86
CA ASN A 306 12.99 24.26 10.37
C ASN A 306 13.89 24.79 11.50
N GLU A 307 14.42 23.91 12.36
CA GLU A 307 15.37 24.29 13.42
C GLU A 307 16.69 24.87 12.90
N ARG A 308 17.10 24.56 11.66
CA ARG A 308 18.32 25.13 11.06
C ARG A 308 18.18 26.63 10.77
N GLY A 309 16.96 27.16 10.77
CA GLY A 309 16.69 28.59 10.56
C GLY A 309 17.09 29.10 9.18
N GLU A 310 16.94 28.27 8.14
CA GLU A 310 17.15 28.69 6.76
C GLU A 310 16.02 29.61 6.27
N ALA A 311 16.21 30.28 5.13
CA ALA A 311 15.22 31.20 4.54
C ALA A 311 13.94 30.49 4.02
N VAL A 312 13.96 29.16 3.96
CA VAL A 312 12.83 28.32 3.53
C VAL A 312 12.28 27.60 4.76
N HIS A 313 10.97 27.64 4.90
CA HIS A 313 10.21 26.92 5.92
C HIS A 313 9.50 25.72 5.31
N ALA A 314 9.40 24.65 6.09
CA ALA A 314 8.67 23.44 5.74
C ALA A 314 7.37 23.37 6.55
N ASP A 315 6.24 23.55 5.87
CA ASP A 315 4.90 23.56 6.45
C ASP A 315 4.14 22.28 6.13
N LEU A 316 3.62 21.60 7.15
CA LEU A 316 2.80 20.41 6.96
C LEU A 316 1.49 20.75 6.23
N ILE A 317 1.23 20.11 5.10
CA ILE A 317 -0.02 20.26 4.34
C ILE A 317 -1.02 19.17 4.71
N SER A 318 -0.55 17.91 4.71
CA SER A 318 -1.40 16.75 4.94
C SER A 318 -0.62 15.64 5.61
N ASP A 319 -1.28 14.96 6.55
CA ASP A 319 -0.80 13.73 7.18
C ASP A 319 -1.94 12.70 7.19
N ALA A 320 -1.82 11.71 6.30
CA ALA A 320 -2.79 10.63 6.19
C ALA A 320 -2.78 9.70 7.41
N THR A 321 -1.70 9.71 8.20
CA THR A 321 -1.52 8.83 9.35
C THR A 321 -2.33 9.27 10.56
N ILE A 322 -2.69 10.55 10.68
CA ILE A 322 -3.56 11.04 11.78
C ILE A 322 -4.88 10.27 11.77
N ALA A 323 -5.54 10.20 10.60
CA ALA A 323 -6.80 9.47 10.44
C ALA A 323 -6.62 7.95 10.66
N LEU A 324 -5.48 7.39 10.26
CA LEU A 324 -5.16 5.98 10.47
C LEU A 324 -4.99 5.66 11.96
N ARG A 325 -4.19 6.44 12.69
CA ARG A 325 -3.96 6.30 14.14
C ARG A 325 -5.26 6.43 14.91
N GLN A 326 -6.07 7.45 14.62
CA GLN A 326 -7.38 7.63 15.24
C GLN A 326 -8.29 6.42 15.02
N ARG A 327 -8.27 5.81 13.83
CA ARG A 327 -9.06 4.59 13.56
C ARG A 327 -8.53 3.38 14.31
N ILE A 328 -7.20 3.19 14.35
CA ILE A 328 -6.58 2.11 15.13
C ILE A 328 -6.96 2.25 16.61
N ASP A 329 -6.86 3.46 17.17
CA ASP A 329 -7.23 3.75 18.56
C ASP A 329 -8.73 3.55 18.82
N MET A 330 -9.59 4.02 17.92
CA MET A 330 -11.04 3.78 18.00
C MET A 330 -11.37 2.29 17.95
N LEU A 331 -10.67 1.51 17.12
CA LEU A 331 -10.89 0.08 17.01
C LEU A 331 -10.35 -0.67 18.23
N ALA A 332 -9.19 -0.28 18.77
CA ALA A 332 -8.63 -0.84 19.98
C ALA A 332 -9.54 -0.57 21.19
N THR A 333 -9.99 0.68 21.33
CA THR A 333 -10.93 1.07 22.40
C THR A 333 -12.27 0.36 22.27
N ASN A 334 -12.86 0.30 21.07
CA ASN A 334 -14.08 -0.46 20.82
C ASN A 334 -13.90 -1.97 21.07
N GLY A 335 -12.76 -2.53 20.69
CA GLY A 335 -12.42 -3.94 20.93
C GLY A 335 -12.35 -4.27 22.41
N VAL A 336 -11.68 -3.43 23.21
CA VAL A 336 -11.61 -3.57 24.67
C VAL A 336 -13.00 -3.42 25.29
N GLN A 337 -13.79 -2.43 24.87
CA GLN A 337 -15.15 -2.24 25.36
C GLN A 337 -16.04 -3.44 25.02
N GLY A 338 -15.98 -3.93 23.78
CA GLY A 338 -16.69 -5.13 23.33
C GLY A 338 -16.30 -6.37 24.13
N PHE A 339 -15.00 -6.57 24.36
CA PHE A 339 -14.51 -7.67 25.20
C PHE A 339 -15.03 -7.57 26.64
N LEU A 340 -15.00 -6.38 27.25
CA LEU A 340 -15.54 -6.17 28.60
C LEU A 340 -17.05 -6.42 28.66
N LEU A 341 -17.80 -6.01 27.63
CA LEU A 341 -19.23 -6.29 27.53
C LEU A 341 -19.50 -7.80 27.40
N VAL A 342 -18.73 -8.52 26.57
CA VAL A 342 -18.83 -9.98 26.47
C VAL A 342 -18.57 -10.64 27.82
N VAL A 343 -17.48 -10.27 28.50
CA VAL A 343 -17.16 -10.80 29.85
C VAL A 343 -18.29 -10.50 30.84
N LEU A 344 -18.86 -9.30 30.80
CA LEU A 344 -19.98 -8.91 31.65
C LEU A 344 -21.22 -9.78 31.39
N PHE A 345 -21.61 -9.96 30.12
CA PHE A 345 -22.74 -10.82 29.76
C PHE A 345 -22.48 -12.28 30.12
N LEU A 346 -21.29 -12.81 29.85
CA LEU A 346 -20.92 -14.18 30.25
C LEU A 346 -21.01 -14.36 31.77
N ALA A 347 -20.55 -13.39 32.56
CA ALA A 347 -20.63 -13.44 34.01
C ALA A 347 -22.07 -13.32 34.55
N MET A 348 -23.01 -12.81 33.76
CA MET A 348 -24.44 -12.77 34.11
C MET A 348 -25.14 -14.11 33.89
N PHE A 349 -24.76 -14.87 32.86
CA PHE A 349 -25.39 -16.14 32.50
C PHE A 349 -24.67 -17.37 33.07
N LEU A 350 -23.36 -17.27 33.29
CA LEU A 350 -22.51 -18.37 33.74
C LEU A 350 -21.76 -17.98 35.02
N ASN A 351 -21.28 -18.98 35.76
CA ASN A 351 -20.37 -18.76 36.89
C ASN A 351 -19.18 -17.91 36.43
N ILE A 352 -18.83 -16.85 37.17
CA ILE A 352 -17.75 -15.91 36.79
C ILE A 352 -16.41 -16.59 36.44
N ARG A 353 -16.11 -17.75 37.04
CA ARG A 353 -14.90 -18.53 36.72
C ARG A 353 -15.02 -19.28 35.40
N LEU A 354 -16.20 -19.80 35.10
CA LEU A 354 -16.48 -20.48 33.85
C LEU A 354 -16.57 -19.46 32.71
N ALA A 355 -17.23 -18.32 32.95
CA ALA A 355 -17.22 -17.14 32.10
C ALA A 355 -15.80 -16.62 31.80
N PHE A 356 -14.90 -16.60 32.79
CA PHE A 356 -13.51 -16.20 32.59
C PHE A 356 -12.77 -17.14 31.62
N TRP A 357 -12.92 -18.45 31.76
CA TRP A 357 -12.25 -19.41 30.86
C TRP A 357 -12.82 -19.34 29.44
N VAL A 358 -14.14 -19.17 29.31
CA VAL A 358 -14.77 -18.94 28.00
C VAL A 358 -14.31 -17.60 27.41
N ALA A 359 -14.16 -16.53 28.21
CA ALA A 359 -13.65 -15.27 27.68
C ALA A 359 -12.16 -15.34 27.30
N LEU A 360 -11.36 -16.15 27.99
CA LEU A 360 -9.94 -16.34 27.69
C LEU A 360 -9.71 -17.06 26.35
N SER A 361 -10.68 -17.83 25.85
CA SER A 361 -10.58 -18.42 24.52
C SER A 361 -10.50 -17.36 23.42
N ILE A 362 -11.08 -16.17 23.63
CA ILE A 362 -11.10 -15.10 22.63
C ILE A 362 -9.69 -14.58 22.32
N PRO A 363 -8.89 -14.09 23.31
CA PRO A 363 -7.50 -13.73 23.04
C PRO A 363 -6.65 -14.88 22.52
N VAL A 364 -6.88 -16.12 22.96
CA VAL A 364 -6.10 -17.29 22.50
C VAL A 364 -6.38 -17.59 21.02
N ALA A 365 -7.64 -17.52 20.60
CA ALA A 365 -8.02 -17.70 19.21
C ALA A 365 -7.40 -16.63 18.30
N PHE A 366 -7.44 -15.37 18.72
CA PHE A 366 -6.76 -14.29 17.99
C PHE A 366 -5.24 -14.43 17.99
N ALA A 367 -4.64 -14.88 19.09
CA ALA A 367 -3.21 -15.13 19.15
C ALA A 367 -2.79 -16.18 18.11
N GLY A 368 -3.54 -17.27 17.96
CA GLY A 368 -3.31 -18.24 16.89
C GLY A 368 -3.60 -17.69 15.49
N MET A 369 -4.62 -16.83 15.34
CA MET A 369 -4.89 -16.15 14.06
C MET A 369 -3.72 -15.27 13.64
N PHE A 370 -3.14 -14.45 14.55
CA PHE A 370 -2.01 -13.58 14.22
C PHE A 370 -0.77 -14.36 13.76
N VAL A 371 -0.55 -15.55 14.33
CA VAL A 371 0.50 -16.46 13.85
C VAL A 371 0.26 -16.83 12.39
N LEU A 372 -0.96 -17.29 12.06
CA LEU A 372 -1.30 -17.67 10.69
C LEU A 372 -1.28 -16.47 9.75
N ALA A 373 -1.85 -15.34 10.14
CA ALA A 373 -1.89 -14.11 9.36
C ALA A 373 -0.49 -13.66 8.94
N ASN A 374 0.48 -13.72 9.85
CA ASN A 374 1.87 -13.39 9.55
C ASN A 374 2.49 -14.35 8.52
N PHE A 375 2.18 -15.65 8.55
CA PHE A 375 2.66 -16.61 7.54
C PHE A 375 2.04 -16.42 6.15
N PHE A 376 0.78 -15.96 6.09
CA PHE A 376 0.05 -15.75 4.84
C PHE A 376 0.10 -14.31 4.34
N GLY A 377 0.92 -13.44 4.96
CA GLY A 377 1.11 -12.05 4.52
C GLY A 377 -0.11 -11.16 4.71
N VAL A 378 -1.02 -11.50 5.63
CA VAL A 378 -2.22 -10.68 5.90
C VAL A 378 -1.83 -9.48 6.76
N THR A 379 -2.29 -8.29 6.38
CA THR A 379 -2.04 -7.05 7.12
C THR A 379 -3.18 -6.71 8.07
N ILE A 380 -2.89 -5.89 9.08
CA ILE A 380 -3.90 -5.25 9.93
C ILE A 380 -4.47 -4.07 9.16
N ASN A 381 -5.66 -4.28 8.61
CA ASN A 381 -6.41 -3.28 7.84
C ASN A 381 -7.91 -3.29 8.16
N VAL A 382 -8.65 -2.32 7.61
CA VAL A 382 -10.09 -2.16 7.87
C VAL A 382 -10.89 -3.44 7.62
N MET A 383 -10.55 -4.21 6.57
CA MET A 383 -11.24 -5.47 6.24
C MET A 383 -10.92 -6.57 7.24
N SER A 384 -9.65 -6.75 7.58
CA SER A 384 -9.22 -7.72 8.60
C SER A 384 -9.84 -7.41 9.98
N LEU A 385 -9.90 -6.12 10.35
CA LEU A 385 -10.50 -5.63 11.60
C LEU A 385 -12.00 -5.87 11.63
N PHE A 386 -12.69 -5.65 10.52
CA PHE A 386 -14.10 -5.99 10.40
C PHE A 386 -14.34 -7.50 10.54
N GLY A 387 -13.47 -8.32 9.95
CA GLY A 387 -13.46 -9.77 10.17
C GLY A 387 -13.28 -10.15 11.63
N MET A 388 -12.36 -9.49 12.36
CA MET A 388 -12.16 -9.70 13.80
C MET A 388 -13.42 -9.35 14.60
N ILE A 389 -14.09 -8.23 14.30
CA ILE A 389 -15.31 -7.82 15.00
C ILE A 389 -16.45 -8.82 14.78
N ILE A 390 -16.66 -9.27 13.53
CA ILE A 390 -17.70 -10.25 13.20
C ILE A 390 -17.43 -11.57 13.91
N VAL A 391 -16.18 -12.05 13.89
CA VAL A 391 -15.87 -13.37 14.44
C VAL A 391 -16.01 -13.42 15.95
N VAL A 392 -15.76 -12.32 16.70
CA VAL A 392 -15.95 -12.29 18.16
C VAL A 392 -17.33 -12.78 18.57
N GLY A 393 -18.39 -12.37 17.85
CA GLY A 393 -19.76 -12.78 18.19
C GLY A 393 -19.99 -14.28 17.99
N ILE A 394 -19.38 -14.87 16.97
CA ILE A 394 -19.50 -16.30 16.63
C ILE A 394 -18.61 -17.15 17.56
N LEU A 395 -17.41 -16.64 17.84
CA LEU A 395 -16.36 -17.30 18.62
C LEU A 395 -16.79 -17.65 20.05
N VAL A 396 -17.55 -16.74 20.67
CA VAL A 396 -17.99 -16.88 22.06
C VAL A 396 -19.02 -18.02 22.20
N ASP A 397 -19.86 -18.23 21.20
CA ASP A 397 -20.95 -19.21 21.24
C ASP A 397 -20.41 -20.65 21.38
N ASP A 398 -19.39 -21.00 20.59
CA ASP A 398 -18.74 -22.32 20.64
C ASP A 398 -18.19 -22.65 22.04
N GLY A 399 -17.54 -21.67 22.66
CA GLY A 399 -16.98 -21.79 24.01
C GLY A 399 -18.07 -21.94 25.07
N ILE A 400 -19.18 -21.21 24.96
CA ILE A 400 -20.33 -21.32 25.85
C ILE A 400 -20.94 -22.72 25.76
N VAL A 401 -21.23 -23.22 24.56
CA VAL A 401 -21.89 -24.52 24.35
C VAL A 401 -21.07 -25.67 24.95
N ILE A 402 -19.74 -25.64 24.76
CA ILE A 402 -18.84 -26.64 25.35
C ILE A 402 -18.83 -26.50 26.88
N ALA A 403 -18.66 -25.29 27.41
CA ALA A 403 -18.57 -25.06 28.84
C ALA A 403 -19.87 -25.42 29.58
N GLU A 404 -21.03 -25.10 29.00
CA GLU A 404 -22.34 -25.47 29.52
C GLU A 404 -22.55 -26.99 29.50
N SER A 405 -22.17 -27.68 28.41
CA SER A 405 -22.28 -29.14 28.35
C SER A 405 -21.42 -29.83 29.41
N ILE A 406 -20.19 -29.33 29.65
CA ILE A 406 -19.32 -29.82 30.74
C ILE A 406 -19.96 -29.58 32.10
N TYR A 407 -20.54 -28.40 32.31
CA TYR A 407 -21.22 -28.06 33.56
C TYR A 407 -22.46 -28.95 33.80
N GLN A 408 -23.28 -29.20 32.78
CA GLN A 408 -24.45 -30.09 32.85
C GLN A 408 -24.05 -31.54 33.19
N GLU A 409 -22.96 -32.06 32.62
CA GLU A 409 -22.46 -33.40 33.01
C GLU A 409 -21.94 -33.44 34.44
N HIS A 410 -21.38 -32.33 34.94
CA HIS A 410 -20.97 -32.22 36.34
C HIS A 410 -22.16 -32.21 37.30
N GLU A 411 -23.24 -31.47 36.97
CA GLU A 411 -24.49 -31.47 37.77
C GLU A 411 -25.16 -32.85 37.82
N LYS A 412 -24.97 -33.69 36.80
CA LYS A 412 -25.41 -35.10 36.81
C LYS A 412 -24.57 -36.00 37.75
N GLY A 413 -23.55 -35.46 38.42
CA GLY A 413 -22.72 -36.15 39.40
C GLY A 413 -21.40 -36.70 38.85
N ALA A 414 -21.01 -36.38 37.62
CA ALA A 414 -19.73 -36.80 37.07
C ALA A 414 -18.55 -36.06 37.73
N SER A 415 -17.43 -36.74 37.99
CA SER A 415 -16.19 -36.09 38.46
C SER A 415 -15.72 -35.02 37.45
N PRO A 416 -15.05 -33.92 37.87
CA PRO A 416 -14.65 -32.82 36.99
C PRO A 416 -13.97 -33.23 35.67
N VAL A 417 -13.02 -34.17 35.74
CA VAL A 417 -12.30 -34.70 34.57
C VAL A 417 -13.23 -35.48 33.63
N ARG A 418 -14.13 -36.30 34.20
CA ARG A 418 -15.08 -37.09 33.41
C ARG A 418 -16.17 -36.21 32.79
N ALA A 419 -16.68 -35.25 33.55
CA ALA A 419 -17.61 -34.24 33.06
C ALA A 419 -17.03 -33.46 31.88
N ALA A 420 -15.75 -33.06 31.96
CA ALA A 420 -15.07 -32.39 30.86
C ALA A 420 -14.95 -33.28 29.61
N VAL A 421 -14.56 -34.55 29.77
CA VAL A 421 -14.43 -35.47 28.62
C VAL A 421 -15.78 -35.76 27.98
N ASP A 422 -16.78 -36.13 28.78
CA ASP A 422 -18.08 -36.56 28.26
C ASP A 422 -18.88 -35.37 27.74
N GLY A 423 -18.88 -34.23 28.46
CA GLY A 423 -19.52 -32.98 28.03
C GLY A 423 -18.97 -32.46 26.71
N THR A 424 -17.64 -32.30 26.58
CA THR A 424 -17.03 -31.89 25.30
C THR A 424 -17.38 -32.86 24.18
N MET A 425 -17.26 -34.17 24.39
CA MET A 425 -17.52 -35.15 23.32
C MET A 425 -18.98 -35.22 22.87
N ASN A 426 -19.93 -34.83 23.72
CA ASN A 426 -21.35 -34.80 23.38
C ASN A 426 -21.70 -33.68 22.38
N VAL A 427 -21.07 -32.51 22.52
CA VAL A 427 -21.38 -31.34 21.69
C VAL A 427 -20.37 -31.10 20.58
N LEU A 428 -19.15 -31.63 20.68
CA LEU A 428 -18.07 -31.39 19.72
C LEU A 428 -18.44 -31.68 18.26
N PRO A 429 -19.20 -32.75 17.91
CA PRO A 429 -19.65 -32.95 16.52
C PRO A 429 -20.54 -31.82 15.99
N ALA A 430 -21.43 -31.25 16.84
CA ALA A 430 -22.29 -30.14 16.47
C ALA A 430 -21.50 -28.85 16.30
N VAL A 431 -20.56 -28.57 17.22
CA VAL A 431 -19.67 -27.40 17.15
C VAL A 431 -18.79 -27.46 15.90
N ILE A 432 -18.18 -28.62 15.60
CA ILE A 432 -17.42 -28.83 14.36
C ILE A 432 -18.30 -28.52 13.15
N SER A 433 -19.52 -29.06 13.10
CA SER A 433 -20.44 -28.82 11.96
C SER A 433 -20.79 -27.34 11.80
N ALA A 434 -21.03 -26.62 12.90
CA ALA A 434 -21.33 -25.19 12.88
C ALA A 434 -20.13 -24.39 12.35
N VAL A 435 -18.93 -24.64 12.88
CA VAL A 435 -17.67 -24.00 12.44
C VAL A 435 -17.43 -24.24 10.96
N PHE A 436 -17.52 -25.49 10.49
CA PHE A 436 -17.30 -25.81 9.07
C PHE A 436 -18.35 -25.18 8.15
N THR A 437 -19.59 -25.00 8.61
CA THR A 437 -20.64 -24.30 7.84
C THR A 437 -20.26 -22.83 7.65
N THR A 438 -19.80 -22.17 8.72
CA THR A 438 -19.33 -20.78 8.66
C THR A 438 -18.08 -20.67 7.79
N VAL A 439 -17.11 -21.58 7.93
CA VAL A 439 -15.91 -21.63 7.09
C VAL A 439 -16.30 -21.78 5.61
N ALA A 440 -17.24 -22.66 5.28
CA ALA A 440 -17.73 -22.83 3.92
C ALA A 440 -18.37 -21.53 3.38
N ALA A 441 -19.20 -20.85 4.17
CA ALA A 441 -19.80 -19.58 3.78
C ALA A 441 -18.74 -18.50 3.51
N PHE A 442 -17.79 -18.29 4.43
CA PHE A 442 -16.74 -17.30 4.25
C PHE A 442 -15.71 -17.69 3.19
N SER A 443 -15.53 -18.97 2.88
CA SER A 443 -14.62 -19.41 1.81
C SER A 443 -15.04 -18.89 0.44
N THR A 444 -16.34 -18.59 0.23
CA THR A 444 -16.85 -18.00 -1.02
C THR A 444 -16.23 -16.64 -1.33
N PHE A 445 -15.78 -15.90 -0.30
CA PHE A 445 -15.20 -14.57 -0.46
C PHE A 445 -13.82 -14.60 -1.15
N PHE A 446 -13.13 -15.75 -1.14
CA PHE A 446 -11.88 -15.92 -1.90
C PHE A 446 -12.12 -15.94 -3.42
N PHE A 447 -13.34 -16.25 -3.85
CA PHE A 447 -13.72 -16.37 -5.26
C PHE A 447 -14.44 -15.13 -5.79
N LEU A 448 -14.50 -14.04 -5.02
CA LEU A 448 -15.01 -12.77 -5.52
C LEU A 448 -14.01 -12.16 -6.51
N ASP A 449 -14.56 -11.58 -7.58
CA ASP A 449 -13.81 -10.88 -8.62
C ASP A 449 -13.85 -9.35 -8.41
N GLY A 450 -12.98 -8.67 -9.17
CA GLY A 450 -12.85 -7.22 -9.15
C GLY A 450 -12.35 -6.66 -7.83
N ARG A 451 -12.59 -5.37 -7.61
CA ARG A 451 -12.08 -4.62 -6.45
C ARG A 451 -12.57 -5.17 -5.10
N LEU A 452 -13.79 -5.72 -5.05
CA LEU A 452 -14.29 -6.41 -3.85
C LEU A 452 -13.49 -7.70 -3.58
N GLY A 453 -13.16 -8.44 -4.65
CA GLY A 453 -12.32 -9.64 -4.61
C GLY A 453 -10.87 -9.44 -4.19
N ASP A 454 -10.38 -8.21 -4.30
CA ASP A 454 -9.04 -7.81 -3.83
C ASP A 454 -9.01 -7.57 -2.31
N PHE A 455 -10.16 -7.23 -1.72
CA PHE A 455 -10.29 -6.85 -0.31
C PHE A 455 -10.96 -7.89 0.58
N ALA A 456 -11.92 -8.64 0.03
CA ALA A 456 -12.68 -9.68 0.70
C ALA A 456 -11.84 -10.85 1.27
N PRO A 457 -10.74 -11.30 0.63
CA PRO A 457 -9.92 -12.40 1.15
C PRO A 457 -9.35 -12.16 2.55
N ALA A 458 -8.94 -10.94 2.87
CA ALA A 458 -8.39 -10.62 4.20
C ALA A 458 -9.44 -10.83 5.31
N LEU A 459 -10.68 -10.41 5.06
CA LEU A 459 -11.81 -10.61 5.98
C LEU A 459 -12.12 -12.11 6.14
N ALA A 460 -12.21 -12.84 5.03
CA ALA A 460 -12.49 -14.28 5.03
C ALA A 460 -11.41 -15.06 5.79
N PHE A 461 -10.14 -14.73 5.52
CA PHE A 461 -8.99 -15.35 6.18
C PHE A 461 -9.06 -15.17 7.69
N VAL A 462 -9.29 -13.95 8.18
CA VAL A 462 -9.38 -13.67 9.62
C VAL A 462 -10.49 -14.49 10.27
N VAL A 463 -11.69 -14.51 9.68
CA VAL A 463 -12.81 -15.27 10.23
C VAL A 463 -12.49 -16.77 10.26
N ILE A 464 -12.04 -17.33 9.13
CA ILE A 464 -11.76 -18.77 8.99
C ILE A 464 -10.64 -19.21 9.93
N SER A 465 -9.51 -18.50 9.92
CA SER A 465 -8.36 -18.84 10.76
C SER A 465 -8.70 -18.75 12.25
N THR A 466 -9.42 -17.70 12.67
CA THR A 466 -9.84 -17.54 14.07
C THR A 466 -10.77 -18.66 14.50
N LEU A 467 -11.75 -19.06 13.66
CA LEU A 467 -12.67 -20.16 13.98
C LEU A 467 -11.97 -21.52 14.02
N ILE A 468 -11.00 -21.77 13.14
CA ILE A 468 -10.21 -23.02 13.17
C ILE A 468 -9.38 -23.09 14.47
N ILE A 469 -8.73 -22.00 14.87
CA ILE A 469 -7.99 -21.96 16.13
C ILE A 469 -8.95 -22.06 17.32
N SER A 470 -10.12 -21.43 17.27
CA SER A 470 -11.18 -21.57 18.29
C SER A 470 -11.59 -23.01 18.49
N LEU A 471 -11.79 -23.76 17.40
CA LEU A 471 -12.16 -25.16 17.48
C LEU A 471 -11.07 -26.00 18.17
N ILE A 472 -9.80 -25.70 17.92
CA ILE A 472 -8.67 -26.34 18.61
C ILE A 472 -8.66 -25.96 20.09
N GLU A 473 -8.83 -24.68 20.41
CA GLU A 473 -8.89 -24.17 21.78
C GLU A 473 -10.05 -24.83 22.56
N GLY A 474 -11.27 -24.78 22.01
CA GLY A 474 -12.48 -25.29 22.64
C GLY A 474 -12.49 -26.81 22.80
N ALA A 475 -11.85 -27.55 21.88
CA ALA A 475 -11.77 -29.01 21.97
C ALA A 475 -10.69 -29.52 22.93
N PHE A 476 -9.57 -28.80 23.07
CA PHE A 476 -8.39 -29.29 23.79
C PHE A 476 -7.99 -28.47 25.02
N ILE A 477 -8.08 -27.15 24.94
CA ILE A 477 -7.56 -26.22 25.95
C ILE A 477 -8.65 -25.90 26.98
N LEU A 478 -9.81 -25.41 26.53
CA LEU A 478 -10.93 -25.03 27.39
C LEU A 478 -11.36 -26.15 28.36
N PRO A 479 -11.57 -27.42 27.92
CA PRO A 479 -12.06 -28.47 28.81
C PRO A 479 -11.03 -28.85 29.89
N ALA A 480 -9.74 -28.77 29.58
CA ALA A 480 -8.66 -29.07 30.53
C ALA A 480 -8.65 -28.04 31.67
N HIS A 481 -8.80 -26.75 31.34
CA HIS A 481 -8.86 -25.67 32.32
C HIS A 481 -10.14 -25.69 33.14
N ILE A 482 -11.30 -25.99 32.54
CA ILE A 482 -12.56 -26.14 33.28
C ILE A 482 -12.46 -27.30 34.28
N ALA A 483 -11.89 -28.46 33.87
CA ALA A 483 -11.76 -29.64 34.73
C ALA A 483 -10.84 -29.43 35.94
N HIS A 484 -9.74 -28.67 35.77
CA HIS A 484 -8.71 -28.47 36.80
C HIS A 484 -8.90 -27.18 37.60
N SER A 485 -9.75 -26.28 37.12
CA SER A 485 -10.10 -25.08 37.86
C SER A 485 -11.23 -25.34 38.85
N LYS A 486 -11.41 -24.40 39.77
CA LYS A 486 -12.57 -24.37 40.67
C LYS A 486 -13.83 -23.81 39.96
N ALA A 487 -13.91 -23.91 38.62
CA ALA A 487 -15.07 -23.45 37.84
C ALA A 487 -16.30 -24.36 38.01
N LEU A 488 -16.06 -25.66 38.22
CA LEU A 488 -17.10 -26.65 38.46
C LEU A 488 -17.53 -26.77 39.93
N LYS A 489 -16.84 -26.10 40.88
CA LYS A 489 -17.24 -26.15 42.28
C LYS A 489 -18.50 -25.32 42.50
N GLU A 490 -19.56 -25.98 43.02
CA GLU A 490 -20.72 -25.29 43.59
C GLU A 490 -20.25 -24.23 44.59
N ARG A 491 -20.67 -22.99 44.37
CA ARG A 491 -20.42 -21.87 45.28
C ARG A 491 -21.74 -21.18 45.55
N GLU A 492 -21.90 -20.69 46.79
CA GLU A 492 -23.02 -19.81 47.13
C GLU A 492 -23.06 -18.63 46.15
N LYS A 493 -24.18 -18.50 45.43
CA LYS A 493 -24.42 -17.43 44.47
C LYS A 493 -24.21 -16.07 45.14
N ASN A 494 -23.45 -15.18 44.52
CA ASN A 494 -23.21 -13.83 45.04
C ASN A 494 -24.55 -13.04 45.15
N ALA A 495 -24.63 -12.07 46.06
CA ALA A 495 -25.85 -11.25 46.25
C ALA A 495 -26.35 -10.55 44.96
N PHE A 496 -25.43 -10.26 44.04
CA PHE A 496 -25.73 -9.74 42.70
C PHE A 496 -26.34 -10.81 41.79
N GLU A 497 -25.75 -12.00 41.70
CA GLU A 497 -26.25 -13.15 40.93
C GLU A 497 -27.65 -13.56 41.40
N GLN A 498 -27.90 -13.60 42.71
CA GLN A 498 -29.23 -13.92 43.26
C GLN A 498 -30.29 -12.86 42.95
N ARG A 499 -29.91 -11.58 42.82
CA ARG A 499 -30.82 -10.51 42.41
C ARG A 499 -31.12 -10.61 40.92
N LEU A 500 -30.12 -10.93 40.13
CA LEU A 500 -30.24 -11.07 38.68
C LEU A 500 -31.10 -12.30 38.31
N ASP A 501 -30.90 -13.44 38.98
CA ASP A 501 -31.73 -14.63 38.81
C ASP A 501 -33.21 -14.35 39.12
N ARG A 502 -33.49 -13.61 40.20
CA ARG A 502 -34.87 -13.20 40.55
C ARG A 502 -35.49 -12.28 39.50
N LEU A 503 -34.68 -11.41 38.89
CA LEU A 503 -35.12 -10.51 37.82
C LEU A 503 -35.40 -11.28 36.53
N MET A 504 -34.51 -12.20 36.15
CA MET A 504 -34.69 -13.06 34.97
C MET A 504 -35.87 -14.02 35.14
N GLN A 505 -36.06 -14.61 36.32
CA GLN A 505 -37.24 -15.45 36.61
C GLN A 505 -38.55 -14.65 36.53
N ARG A 506 -38.55 -13.37 36.94
CA ARG A 506 -39.70 -12.48 36.76
C ARG A 506 -39.99 -12.17 35.30
N MET A 507 -38.96 -11.99 34.46
CA MET A 507 -39.15 -11.76 33.01
C MET A 507 -39.54 -13.02 32.24
N ARG A 508 -39.26 -14.22 32.78
CA ARG A 508 -39.59 -15.49 32.13
C ARG A 508 -41.00 -16.00 32.46
N HIS A 509 -41.64 -15.44 33.50
CA HIS A 509 -42.94 -15.86 34.02
C HIS A 509 -43.94 -14.70 34.18
N GLY A 510 -43.60 -13.50 33.73
CA GLY A 510 -44.51 -12.39 33.46
C GLY A 510 -44.54 -12.12 31.97
#